data_AF-A0A2G6PWC4-F1
#
_entry.id   AF-A0A2G6PWC4-F1
#
_cell.length_a   1.000
_cell.length_b   1.000
_cell.length_c   1.000
_cell.angle_alpha   90.00
_cell.angle_beta   90.00
_cell.angle_gamma   90.00
#
_symmetry.space_group_name_H-M   'P 1'
#
loop_
_entity.id
_entity.type
_entity.pdbx_description
1 polymer ?
#
loop_
_entity_poly.entity_id
_entity_poly.type
_entity_poly.pdbx_seq_one_letter_code
_entity_poly.pdbx_strand_id
1 'polypeptide(L)'
;INWSENSWHFYPAWEHLLDAKSVTRTGFPFMNSHGRRRIVYDRDALPQSAALLERTLVYPVNLKMSEDHFTRVEAALKKAAKV
;
A
#
# COMPACT_ATOMS: atom_id res chain seq x y z
N ILE A 1 -10.60 -5.14 -0.94
CA ILE A 1 -10.45 -3.66 -0.93
C ILE A 1 -9.52 -3.31 -2.08
N ASN A 2 -9.75 -2.19 -2.77
CA ASN A 2 -8.81 -1.71 -3.78
C ASN A 2 -7.51 -1.30 -3.09
N TRP A 3 -6.36 -1.76 -3.58
CA TRP A 3 -5.07 -1.44 -2.96
C TRP A 3 -4.80 0.06 -2.87
N SER A 4 -5.18 0.85 -3.88
CA SER A 4 -4.90 2.29 -3.90
C SER A 4 -5.73 3.09 -2.91
N GLU A 5 -6.80 2.52 -2.35
CA GLU A 5 -7.57 3.13 -1.25
C GLU A 5 -6.85 3.00 0.10
N ASN A 6 -5.79 2.19 0.16
CA ASN A 6 -5.01 2.02 1.37
C ASN A 6 -4.12 3.27 1.59
N SER A 7 -4.39 4.02 2.64
CA SER A 7 -3.55 5.18 3.04
C SER A 7 -2.19 4.77 3.60
N TRP A 8 -1.94 3.47 3.80
CA TRP A 8 -0.72 2.94 4.37
C TRP A 8 -0.09 1.89 3.43
N HIS A 9 1.10 2.18 2.88
CA HIS A 9 1.84 1.34 1.91
C HIS A 9 1.35 1.38 0.44
N PHE A 10 0.44 2.28 0.08
CA PHE A 10 0.32 2.74 -1.31
C PHE A 10 1.27 3.92 -1.52
N TYR A 11 2.26 3.78 -2.41
CA TYR A 11 3.38 4.73 -2.52
C TYR A 11 2.93 6.21 -2.62
N PRO A 12 1.99 6.59 -3.50
CA PRO A 12 1.54 7.98 -3.61
C PRO A 12 0.84 8.53 -2.35
N ALA A 13 0.32 7.65 -1.50
CA ALA A 13 -0.38 7.99 -0.26
C ALA A 13 0.46 7.71 1.00
N TRP A 14 1.70 7.23 0.88
CA TRP A 14 2.51 6.81 2.02
C TRP A 14 3.14 8.00 2.75
N GLU A 15 2.35 8.66 3.62
CA GLU A 15 2.76 9.93 4.28
C GLU A 15 4.11 9.83 5.00
N HIS A 16 4.39 8.71 5.68
CA HIS A 16 5.60 8.58 6.50
C HIS A 16 6.87 8.58 5.63
N LEU A 17 6.77 7.97 4.45
CA LEU A 17 7.86 7.92 3.50
C LEU A 17 8.02 9.26 2.77
N LEU A 18 6.92 9.81 2.24
CA LEU A 18 6.91 11.06 1.47
C LEU A 18 7.35 12.27 2.31
N ASP A 19 6.89 12.35 3.56
CA ASP A 19 7.25 13.42 4.48
C ASP A 19 8.57 13.18 5.21
N ALA A 20 9.23 12.04 4.98
CA ALA A 20 10.45 11.65 5.67
C ALA A 20 10.29 11.62 7.20
N LYS A 21 9.15 11.12 7.70
CA LYS A 21 8.87 10.99 9.13
C LYS A 21 9.79 9.94 9.75
N SER A 22 10.52 10.32 10.79
CA SER A 22 11.42 9.42 11.52
C SER A 22 11.07 9.40 13.00
N VAL A 23 11.23 8.22 13.62
CA VAL A 23 11.16 8.05 15.08
C VAL A 23 12.41 8.57 15.79
N THR A 24 13.51 8.77 15.05
CA THR A 24 14.75 9.28 15.62
C THR A 24 14.74 10.80 15.64
N ARG A 25 15.23 11.39 16.73
CA ARG A 25 15.36 12.85 16.86
C ARG A 25 16.24 13.47 15.76
N THR A 26 17.17 12.71 15.20
CA THR A 26 18.08 13.16 14.15
C THR A 26 17.46 13.12 12.75
N GLY A 27 16.29 12.51 12.59
CA GLY A 27 15.65 12.32 11.28
C GLY A 27 16.24 11.19 10.44
N PHE A 28 17.14 10.37 10.99
CA PHE A 28 17.69 9.20 10.29
C PHE A 28 16.58 8.16 10.00
N PRO A 29 16.56 7.49 8.83
CA PRO A 29 17.55 7.51 7.75
C PRO A 29 17.37 8.63 6.72
N PHE A 30 16.33 9.45 6.82
CA PHE A 30 15.96 10.43 5.80
C PHE A 30 16.80 11.71 5.84
N MET A 31 17.34 12.06 7.01
CA MET A 31 18.22 13.21 7.21
C MET A 31 19.67 12.77 7.43
N ASN A 32 20.62 13.56 6.95
CA ASN A 32 22.04 13.34 7.25
C ASN A 32 22.44 13.99 8.59
N SER A 33 23.69 13.79 9.01
CA SER A 33 24.26 14.36 10.25
C SER A 33 24.23 15.90 10.30
N HIS A 34 24.05 16.57 9.16
CA HIS A 34 23.94 18.03 9.05
C HIS A 34 22.49 18.53 8.94
N GLY A 35 21.50 17.65 9.14
CA GLY A 35 20.09 18.02 9.10
C GLY A 35 19.55 18.34 7.70
N ARG A 36 20.21 17.85 6.63
CA ARG A 36 19.70 17.94 5.26
C ARG A 36 19.05 16.62 4.85
N ARG A 37 17.98 16.70 4.03
CA ARG A 37 17.36 15.51 3.43
C ARG A 37 18.40 14.77 2.57
N ARG A 38 18.53 13.47 2.79
CA ARG A 38 19.38 12.56 2.01
C ARG A 38 18.71 12.16 0.70
N ILE A 39 17.39 11.96 0.75
CA ILE A 39 16.57 11.50 -0.37
C ILE A 39 15.25 12.26 -0.33
N VAL A 40 14.74 12.61 -1.51
CA VAL A 40 13.38 13.12 -1.69
C VAL A 40 12.59 12.04 -2.42
N TYR A 41 11.49 11.59 -1.82
CA TYR A 41 10.56 10.68 -2.46
C TYR A 41 9.50 11.51 -3.19
N ASP A 42 9.64 11.60 -4.50
CA ASP A 42 8.63 12.24 -5.35
C ASP A 42 7.39 11.35 -5.45
N ARG A 43 6.21 11.89 -5.15
CA ARG A 43 4.94 11.18 -5.22
C ARG A 43 4.72 10.50 -6.57
N ASP A 44 5.22 11.12 -7.65
CA ASP A 44 4.99 10.69 -9.02
C ASP A 44 6.15 9.84 -9.58
N ALA A 45 7.09 9.40 -8.72
CA ALA A 45 8.26 8.64 -9.15
C ALA A 45 7.95 7.25 -9.74
N LEU A 46 6.78 6.67 -9.42
CA LEU A 46 6.42 5.29 -9.77
C LEU A 46 5.05 5.18 -10.47
N PRO A 47 4.84 5.86 -11.61
CA PRO A 47 3.52 5.96 -12.25
C PRO A 47 3.01 4.61 -12.76
N GLN A 48 3.91 3.76 -13.26
CA GLN A 48 3.55 2.41 -13.73
C GLN A 48 3.08 1.52 -12.58
N SER A 49 3.76 1.59 -11.43
CA SER A 49 3.38 0.85 -10.23
C SER A 49 2.03 1.34 -9.70
N ALA A 50 1.80 2.65 -9.65
CA ALA A 50 0.53 3.22 -9.22
C ALA A 50 -0.64 2.71 -10.08
N ALA A 51 -0.50 2.76 -11.41
CA ALA A 51 -1.53 2.30 -12.35
C ALA A 51 -1.85 0.80 -12.25
N LEU A 52 -0.92 -0.04 -11.79
CA LEU A 52 -1.19 -1.45 -11.51
C LEU A 52 -1.98 -1.60 -10.20
N LEU A 53 -1.56 -0.89 -9.16
CA LEU A 53 -2.14 -1.01 -7.82
C LEU A 53 -3.57 -0.43 -7.76
N GLU A 54 -3.87 0.61 -8.52
CA GLU A 54 -5.24 1.17 -8.66
C GLU A 54 -6.27 0.19 -9.21
N ARG A 55 -5.83 -0.91 -9.84
CA ARG A 55 -6.70 -1.97 -10.37
C ARG A 55 -6.57 -3.26 -9.58
N THR A 56 -5.78 -3.26 -8.50
CA THR A 56 -5.49 -4.46 -7.72
C THR A 56 -6.46 -4.59 -6.54
N LEU A 57 -7.15 -5.73 -6.47
CA LEU A 57 -7.97 -6.11 -5.31
C LEU A 57 -7.19 -7.07 -4.42
N VAL A 58 -7.14 -6.79 -3.11
CA VAL A 58 -6.49 -7.67 -2.14
C VAL A 58 -7.50 -8.32 -1.20
N TYR A 59 -7.32 -9.63 -1.02
CA TYR A 59 -8.16 -10.50 -0.19
C TYR A 59 -7.26 -11.26 0.80
N PRO A 60 -7.36 -11.02 2.12
CA PRO A 60 -6.55 -11.72 3.10
C PRO A 60 -6.98 -13.19 3.20
N VAL A 61 -5.99 -14.09 3.27
CA VAL A 61 -6.21 -15.53 3.50
C VAL A 61 -5.67 -15.86 4.89
N ASN A 62 -6.55 -16.29 5.79
CA ASN A 62 -6.17 -16.65 7.15
C ASN A 62 -5.81 -18.13 7.23
N LEU A 63 -4.84 -18.48 8.09
CA LEU A 63 -4.41 -19.87 8.29
C LEU A 63 -5.55 -20.82 8.71
N LYS A 64 -6.55 -20.29 9.41
CA LYS A 64 -7.72 -21.04 9.91
C LYS A 64 -9.02 -20.65 9.18
N MET A 65 -8.96 -20.46 7.87
CA MET A 65 -10.19 -20.35 7.07
C MET A 65 -10.83 -21.73 6.88
N SER A 66 -12.16 -21.79 7.04
CA SER A 66 -12.92 -22.99 6.67
C SER A 66 -13.11 -23.06 5.15
N GLU A 67 -13.39 -24.27 4.64
CA GLU A 67 -13.75 -24.47 3.23
C GLU A 67 -15.00 -23.67 2.84
N ASP A 68 -16.00 -23.60 3.72
CA ASP A 68 -17.19 -22.77 3.52
C ASP A 68 -16.87 -21.30 3.27
N HIS A 69 -15.83 -20.77 3.93
CA HIS A 69 -15.40 -19.41 3.70
C HIS A 69 -14.90 -19.23 2.25
N PHE A 70 -14.09 -20.16 1.74
CA PHE A 70 -13.62 -20.13 0.35
C PHE A 70 -14.77 -20.22 -0.64
N THR A 71 -15.70 -21.14 -0.43
CA THR A 71 -16.90 -21.30 -1.27
C THR A 71 -17.71 -20.00 -1.33
N ARG A 72 -17.91 -19.34 -0.18
CA ARG A 72 -18.63 -18.06 -0.11
C ARG A 72 -17.91 -16.95 -0.87
N VAL A 73 -16.59 -16.83 -0.71
CA VAL A 73 -15.78 -15.83 -1.41
C VAL A 73 -15.80 -16.06 -2.92
N GLU A 74 -15.64 -17.30 -3.37
CA GLU A 74 -15.70 -17.67 -4.80
C GLU A 74 -17.05 -17.29 -5.43
N ALA A 75 -18.16 -17.62 -4.76
CA ALA A 75 -19.49 -17.28 -5.23
C ALA A 75 -19.69 -15.75 -5.33
N ALA A 76 -19.21 -15.00 -4.34
CA ALA A 76 -19.27 -13.54 -4.35
C ALA A 76 -18.45 -12.93 -5.50
N LEU A 77 -17.24 -13.44 -5.75
CA LEU A 77 -16.39 -12.99 -6.86
C LEU A 77 -17.03 -13.28 -8.22
N LYS A 78 -17.57 -14.48 -8.42
CA LYS A 78 -18.29 -14.85 -9.66
C LYS A 78 -19.52 -13.97 -9.91
N LYS A 79 -20.21 -13.55 -8.84
CA LYS A 79 -21.35 -12.63 -8.95
C LYS A 79 -20.88 -11.21 -9.31
N ALA A 80 -19.84 -10.71 -8.64
CA ALA A 80 -19.30 -9.38 -8.87
C ALA A 80 -18.74 -9.22 -10.30
N ALA A 81 -18.10 -10.25 -10.85
CA ALA A 81 -17.54 -10.23 -12.20
C ALA A 81 -18.56 -10.15 -13.35
N LYS A 82 -19.87 -10.21 -13.06
CA LYS A 82 -20.96 -10.13 -14.05
C LYS A 82 -21.56 -8.73 -14.18
N VAL A 83 -21.12 -7.79 -13.35
CA VAL A 83 -21.56 -6.39 -13.32
C VAL A 83 -20.45 -5.52 -13.89
#